data_AF-A0A0J8BDD5-F1
#
_entry.id   AF-A0A0J8BDD5-F1
#
_cell.length_a   1.000
_cell.length_b   1.000
_cell.length_c   1.000
_cell.angle_alpha   90.00
_cell.angle_beta   90.00
_cell.angle_gamma   90.00
#
_symmetry.space_group_name_H-M   'P 1'
#
loop_
_entity.id
_entity.type
_entity.pdbx_description
1 polymer ?
#
loop_
_entity_poly.entity_id
_entity_poly.type
_entity_poly.pdbx_seq_one_letter_code
_entity_poly.pdbx_strand_id
1 'polypeptide(L)'
;MWNKRPEFTAWLAEVKEVNLESLSNWEEKKMFKEYMEDYNTATFPSKKYYDLDAYHRHQLEKEMKKGFKKVGETERTVFNDEEQRRQEMMQVREKQKEQEVEALKDAMKSGMAQAMIEQARLKEEMTYLFKIGNHEAAAAIQKKLDPDVLM
;
A
#
# COMPACT_ATOMS: atom_id res chain seq x y z
N MET A 1 -3.73 -10.55 18.98
CA MET A 1 -4.81 -9.56 18.82
C MET A 1 -6.09 -10.35 18.59
N TRP A 2 -7.19 -10.05 19.29
CA TRP A 2 -8.39 -10.89 19.26
C TRP A 2 -9.20 -10.56 18.00
N ASN A 3 -9.38 -11.53 17.10
CA ASN A 3 -10.04 -11.31 15.80
C ASN A 3 -11.51 -10.90 15.92
N LYS A 4 -12.13 -11.12 17.09
CA LYS A 4 -13.54 -10.78 17.38
C LYS A 4 -13.73 -9.47 18.17
N ARG A 5 -12.63 -8.75 18.44
CA ARG A 5 -12.67 -7.48 19.18
C ARG A 5 -13.47 -6.39 18.46
N PRO A 6 -13.37 -6.23 17.12
CA PRO A 6 -14.20 -5.26 16.42
C PRO A 6 -15.70 -5.56 16.57
N GLU A 7 -16.11 -6.82 16.41
CA GLU A 7 -17.50 -7.25 16.49
C GLU A 7 -18.06 -7.10 17.90
N PHE A 8 -17.27 -7.46 18.92
CA PHE A 8 -17.63 -7.26 20.32
C PHE A 8 -17.79 -5.77 20.66
N THR A 9 -16.90 -4.91 20.15
CA THR A 9 -16.99 -3.47 20.35
C THR A 9 -18.27 -2.88 19.77
N ALA A 10 -18.63 -3.27 18.55
CA ALA A 10 -19.86 -2.80 17.92
C ALA A 10 -21.11 -3.30 18.66
N TRP A 11 -21.11 -4.57 19.09
CA TRP A 11 -22.22 -5.12 19.87
C TRP A 11 -22.41 -4.39 21.21
N LEU A 12 -21.32 -4.11 21.92
CA LEU A 12 -21.37 -3.34 23.17
C LEU A 12 -21.93 -1.93 22.96
N ALA A 13 -21.47 -1.25 21.91
CA ALA A 13 -21.91 0.12 21.62
C ALA A 13 -23.38 0.19 21.17
N GLU A 14 -23.84 -0.78 20.36
CA GLU A 14 -25.16 -0.70 19.73
C GLU A 14 -26.27 -1.47 20.47
N VAL A 15 -25.93 -2.57 21.17
CA VAL A 15 -26.92 -3.39 21.90
C VAL A 15 -26.95 -3.04 23.38
N LYS A 16 -25.77 -2.80 23.98
CA LYS A 16 -25.67 -2.47 25.40
C LYS A 16 -25.54 -0.97 25.65
N GLU A 17 -25.29 -0.17 24.62
CA GLU A 17 -25.05 1.28 24.73
C GLU A 17 -23.91 1.62 25.70
N VAL A 18 -22.93 0.72 25.84
CA VAL A 18 -21.77 0.89 26.73
C VAL A 18 -20.49 1.01 25.91
N ASN A 19 -19.69 2.03 26.23
CA ASN A 19 -18.36 2.19 25.66
C ASN A 19 -17.36 1.27 26.35
N LEU A 20 -16.58 0.54 25.54
CA LEU A 20 -15.56 -0.40 26.00
C LEU A 20 -14.50 0.25 26.90
N GLU A 21 -14.18 1.52 26.64
CA GLU A 21 -13.23 2.31 27.42
C GLU A 21 -13.74 2.67 28.82
N SER A 22 -15.06 2.60 29.04
CA SER A 22 -15.67 2.88 30.35
C SER A 22 -15.75 1.64 31.24
N LEU A 23 -15.45 0.45 30.71
CA LEU A 23 -15.64 -0.82 31.42
C LEU A 23 -14.37 -1.29 32.11
N SER A 24 -14.53 -1.80 33.34
CA SER A 24 -13.45 -2.47 34.06
C SER A 24 -13.16 -3.85 33.42
N ASN A 25 -11.93 -4.36 33.55
CA ASN A 25 -11.52 -5.65 32.95
C ASN A 25 -12.42 -6.84 33.38
N TRP A 26 -12.96 -6.82 34.60
CA TRP A 26 -13.93 -7.83 35.06
C TRP A 26 -15.28 -7.73 34.32
N GLU A 27 -15.78 -6.52 34.12
CA GLU A 27 -17.05 -6.28 33.42
C GLU A 27 -16.92 -6.63 31.93
N GLU A 28 -15.77 -6.32 31.31
CA GLU A 28 -15.45 -6.73 29.94
C GLU A 28 -15.57 -8.25 29.77
N LYS A 29 -15.01 -9.04 30.70
CA LYS A 29 -15.12 -10.51 30.66
C LYS A 29 -16.55 -11.02 30.81
N LYS A 30 -17.35 -10.37 31.67
CA LYS A 30 -18.77 -10.72 31.85
C LYS A 30 -19.55 -10.46 30.57
N MET A 31 -19.39 -9.28 29.97
CA MET A 31 -20.05 -8.92 28.72
C MET A 31 -19.56 -9.77 27.55
N PHE A 32 -18.28 -10.13 27.53
CA PHE A 32 -17.73 -11.01 26.50
C PHE A 32 -18.33 -12.42 26.59
N LYS A 33 -18.61 -12.91 27.80
CA LYS A 33 -19.28 -14.20 27.99
C LYS A 33 -20.70 -14.17 27.43
N GLU A 34 -21.45 -13.10 27.69
CA GLU A 34 -22.80 -12.91 27.15
C GLU A 34 -22.79 -12.79 25.61
N TYR A 35 -21.83 -12.02 25.06
CA TYR A 35 -21.60 -11.95 23.62
C TYR A 35 -21.29 -13.33 23.01
N MET A 36 -20.47 -14.15 23.67
CA MET A 36 -20.18 -15.51 23.21
C MET A 36 -21.39 -16.43 23.29
N GLU A 37 -22.23 -16.29 24.33
CA GLU A 37 -23.50 -17.00 24.42
C GLU A 37 -24.39 -16.63 23.24
N ASP A 38 -24.64 -15.33 23.00
CA ASP A 38 -25.47 -14.85 21.90
C ASP A 38 -24.93 -15.21 20.50
N TYR A 39 -23.60 -15.22 20.36
CA TYR A 39 -22.93 -15.68 19.13
C TYR A 39 -23.21 -17.15 18.88
N ASN A 40 -23.10 -17.99 19.92
CA ASN A 40 -23.30 -19.44 19.81
C ASN A 40 -24.78 -19.82 19.66
N THR A 41 -25.70 -19.09 20.30
CA THR A 41 -27.15 -19.33 20.22
C THR A 41 -27.81 -18.66 19.03
N ALA A 42 -27.04 -17.96 18.20
CA ALA A 42 -27.52 -17.23 17.05
C ALA A 42 -28.60 -16.17 17.37
N THR A 43 -28.58 -15.60 18.58
CA THR A 43 -29.62 -14.70 19.12
C THR A 43 -29.35 -13.22 18.91
N PHE A 44 -28.34 -12.85 18.12
CA PHE A 44 -28.03 -11.44 17.91
C PHE A 44 -29.14 -10.70 17.14
N PRO A 45 -29.42 -9.42 17.49
CA PRO A 45 -30.42 -8.61 16.80
C PRO A 45 -30.14 -8.39 15.31
N SER A 46 -28.88 -8.44 14.90
CA SER A 46 -28.46 -8.22 13.51
C SER A 46 -27.30 -9.13 13.13
N LYS A 47 -27.28 -9.56 11.86
CA LYS A 47 -26.20 -10.41 11.33
C LYS A 47 -24.83 -9.73 11.31
N LYS A 48 -24.78 -8.40 11.43
CA LYS A 48 -23.53 -7.62 11.42
C LYS A 48 -22.58 -8.00 12.55
N TYR A 49 -23.09 -8.51 13.67
CA TYR A 49 -22.26 -8.88 14.82
C TYR A 49 -21.54 -10.23 14.68
N TYR A 50 -21.87 -11.05 13.66
CA TYR A 50 -21.11 -12.27 13.38
C TYR A 50 -19.83 -11.97 12.58
N ASP A 51 -19.94 -11.05 11.62
CA ASP A 51 -18.87 -10.63 10.73
C ASP A 51 -19.14 -9.19 10.25
N LEU A 52 -18.57 -8.22 10.96
CA LEU A 52 -18.67 -6.81 10.61
C LEU A 52 -18.01 -6.49 9.28
N ASP A 53 -16.91 -7.17 8.97
CA ASP A 53 -16.13 -6.92 7.77
C ASP A 53 -16.92 -7.36 6.52
N ALA A 54 -17.51 -8.54 6.55
CA ALA A 54 -18.40 -9.00 5.49
C ALA A 54 -19.62 -8.07 5.33
N TYR A 55 -20.17 -7.57 6.43
CA TYR A 55 -21.27 -6.61 6.39
C TYR A 55 -20.88 -5.31 5.71
N HIS A 56 -19.74 -4.71 6.07
CA HIS A 56 -19.23 -3.49 5.44
C HIS A 56 -18.89 -3.69 3.96
N ARG A 57 -18.24 -4.80 3.60
CA ARG A 57 -17.98 -5.15 2.20
C ARG A 57 -19.26 -5.23 1.39
N HIS A 58 -20.31 -5.86 1.94
CA HIS A 58 -21.61 -5.94 1.26
C HIS A 58 -22.31 -4.60 1.15
N GLN A 59 -22.19 -3.72 2.15
CA GLN A 59 -22.71 -2.35 2.07
C GLN A 59 -21.98 -1.55 0.98
N LEU A 60 -20.65 -1.57 0.98
CA LEU A 60 -19.85 -0.91 -0.07
C LEU A 60 -20.18 -1.44 -1.46
N GLU A 61 -20.33 -2.76 -1.63
CA GLU A 61 -20.70 -3.34 -2.91
C GLU A 61 -22.12 -2.90 -3.35
N LYS A 62 -23.07 -2.86 -2.41
CA LYS A 62 -24.42 -2.34 -2.67
C LYS A 62 -24.39 -0.86 -3.06
N GLU A 63 -23.58 -0.04 -2.39
CA GLU A 63 -23.44 1.38 -2.70
C GLU A 63 -22.77 1.60 -4.06
N MET A 64 -21.72 0.86 -4.38
CA MET A 64 -21.09 0.89 -5.71
C MET A 64 -22.07 0.46 -6.80
N LYS A 65 -22.84 -0.62 -6.59
CA LYS A 65 -23.87 -1.08 -7.53
C LYS A 65 -25.03 -0.08 -7.67
N LYS A 66 -25.42 0.62 -6.59
CA LYS A 66 -26.44 1.69 -6.62
C LYS A 66 -25.92 2.94 -7.34
N GLY A 67 -24.68 3.33 -7.10
CA GLY A 67 -24.00 4.43 -7.79
C GLY A 67 -23.91 4.16 -9.28
N PHE A 68 -23.63 2.91 -9.68
CA PHE A 68 -23.59 2.51 -11.09
C PHE A 68 -24.99 2.46 -11.73
N LYS A 69 -26.02 1.97 -11.02
CA LYS A 69 -27.40 1.88 -11.56
C LYS A 69 -28.11 3.23 -11.69
N LYS A 70 -27.74 4.27 -10.93
CA LYS A 70 -28.35 5.61 -11.06
C LYS A 70 -27.79 6.46 -12.20
N VAL A 71 -26.72 6.05 -12.87
CA VAL A 71 -26.12 6.78 -14.00
C VAL A 71 -26.74 6.36 -15.35
N GLY A 72 -27.68 5.40 -15.36
CA GLY A 72 -28.24 4.83 -16.58
C GLY A 72 -29.41 5.59 -17.23
N GLU A 73 -30.08 6.53 -16.56
CA GLU A 73 -31.30 7.13 -17.13
C GLU A 73 -31.65 8.53 -16.55
N THR A 74 -30.64 9.34 -16.25
CA THR A 74 -30.83 10.80 -16.19
C THR A 74 -30.04 11.38 -17.33
N GLU A 75 -30.76 11.92 -18.31
CA GLU A 75 -30.22 12.71 -19.41
C GLU A 75 -29.13 13.64 -18.87
N ARG A 76 -27.92 13.53 -19.42
CA ARG A 76 -26.73 14.27 -19.00
C ARG A 76 -26.93 15.75 -19.33
N THR A 77 -27.58 16.51 -18.45
CA THR A 77 -27.89 17.93 -18.64
C THR A 77 -26.75 18.89 -18.24
N VAL A 78 -25.55 18.37 -17.93
CA VAL A 78 -24.38 19.21 -17.62
C VAL A 78 -23.26 18.94 -18.61
N PHE A 79 -23.22 19.76 -19.67
CA PHE A 79 -22.07 19.93 -20.56
C PHE A 79 -21.03 20.80 -19.85
N ASN A 80 -20.21 20.20 -18.98
CA ASN A 80 -18.98 20.84 -18.51
C ASN A 80 -17.77 20.34 -19.34
N ASP A 81 -17.94 20.38 -20.67
CA ASP A 81 -17.01 19.81 -21.68
C ASP A 81 -15.63 20.50 -21.68
N GLU A 82 -15.55 21.74 -21.17
CA GLU A 82 -14.30 22.51 -21.09
C GLU A 82 -13.38 22.03 -19.96
N GLU A 83 -13.94 21.68 -18.80
CA GLU A 83 -13.15 21.29 -17.63
C GLU A 83 -12.59 19.87 -17.77
N GLN A 84 -13.36 18.96 -18.38
CA GLN A 84 -12.89 17.61 -18.70
C GLN A 84 -11.73 17.66 -19.71
N ARG A 85 -11.85 18.46 -20.77
CA ARG A 85 -10.78 18.65 -21.75
C ARG A 85 -9.51 19.23 -21.12
N ARG A 86 -9.64 20.13 -20.13
CA ARG A 86 -8.51 20.71 -19.39
C ARG A 86 -7.77 19.65 -18.56
N GLN A 87 -8.51 18.77 -17.89
CA GLN A 87 -7.93 17.67 -17.12
C GLN A 87 -7.26 16.63 -18.03
N GLU A 88 -7.87 16.30 -19.16
CA GLU A 88 -7.28 15.40 -20.15
C GLU A 88 -5.97 15.96 -20.72
N MET A 89 -5.94 17.26 -21.07
CA MET A 89 -4.70 17.92 -21.51
C MET A 89 -3.62 17.96 -20.43
N MET A 90 -4.00 18.11 -19.16
CA MET A 90 -3.06 18.06 -18.04
C MET A 90 -2.43 16.67 -17.91
N GLN A 91 -3.26 15.61 -17.93
CA GLN A 91 -2.78 14.23 -17.86
C GLN A 91 -1.89 13.86 -19.05
N VAL A 92 -2.21 14.32 -20.26
CA VAL A 92 -1.37 14.10 -21.45
C VAL A 92 -0.01 14.78 -21.27
N ARG A 93 0.04 16.01 -20.77
CA ARG A 93 1.30 16.72 -20.49
C ARG A 93 2.11 16.05 -19.41
N GLU A 94 1.47 15.55 -18.35
CA GLU A 94 2.16 14.82 -17.29
C GLU A 94 2.76 13.51 -17.81
N LYS A 95 1.99 12.73 -18.60
CA LYS A 95 2.50 11.51 -19.23
C LYS A 95 3.68 11.78 -20.17
N GLN A 96 3.62 12.87 -20.94
CA GLN A 96 4.75 13.26 -21.80
C GLN A 96 6.00 13.63 -20.99
N LYS A 97 5.85 14.38 -19.89
CA LYS A 97 6.97 14.68 -18.98
C LYS A 97 7.53 13.43 -18.32
N GLU A 98 6.67 12.50 -17.91
CA GLU A 98 7.09 11.24 -17.31
C GLU A 98 7.91 10.39 -18.30
N GLN A 99 7.44 10.29 -19.55
CA GLN A 99 8.18 9.62 -20.64
C GLN A 99 9.52 10.29 -20.94
N GLU A 100 9.59 11.62 -20.93
CA GLU A 100 10.85 12.35 -21.15
C GLU A 100 11.84 12.12 -20.00
N VAL A 101 11.37 12.14 -18.75
CA VAL A 101 12.18 11.82 -17.58
C VAL A 101 12.65 10.37 -17.60
N GLU A 102 11.80 9.44 -18.02
CA GLU A 102 12.15 8.02 -18.16
C GLU A 102 13.21 7.81 -19.24
N ALA A 103 13.04 8.43 -20.42
CA ALA A 103 14.03 8.41 -21.49
C ALA A 103 15.37 9.02 -21.05
N LEU A 104 15.34 10.12 -20.28
CA LEU A 104 16.55 10.71 -19.71
C LEU A 104 17.23 9.77 -18.71
N LYS A 105 16.47 9.11 -17.84
CA LYS A 105 17.01 8.10 -16.90
C LYS A 105 17.63 6.93 -17.65
N ASP A 106 17.03 6.46 -18.72
CA ASP A 106 17.58 5.35 -19.51
C ASP A 106 18.84 5.77 -20.28
N ALA A 107 18.88 7.00 -20.82
CA ALA A 107 20.09 7.57 -21.40
C ALA A 107 21.21 7.76 -20.36
N MET A 108 20.87 8.12 -19.12
CA MET A 108 21.83 8.19 -18.00
C MET A 108 22.35 6.80 -17.61
N LYS A 109 21.52 5.76 -17.70
CA LYS A 109 21.95 4.37 -17.45
C LYS A 109 22.95 3.91 -18.52
N SER A 110 22.73 4.20 -19.80
CA SER A 110 23.56 3.66 -20.89
C SER A 110 24.90 4.38 -21.13
N GLY A 111 25.43 5.13 -20.16
CA GLY A 111 26.56 6.04 -20.37
C GLY A 111 27.64 6.01 -19.28
N MET A 112 28.53 7.01 -19.36
CA MET A 112 29.67 7.20 -18.44
C MET A 112 29.29 7.18 -16.95
N ALA A 113 28.05 7.51 -16.61
CA ALA A 113 27.54 7.41 -15.23
C ALA A 113 27.51 5.97 -14.70
N GLN A 114 27.11 4.98 -15.51
CA GLN A 114 27.15 3.56 -15.10
C GLN A 114 28.59 3.07 -14.96
N ALA A 115 29.48 3.48 -15.87
CA ALA A 115 30.91 3.18 -15.77
C ALA A 115 31.54 3.79 -14.50
N MET A 116 31.15 5.02 -14.13
CA MET A 116 31.60 5.64 -12.87
C MET A 116 31.06 4.91 -11.63
N ILE A 117 29.78 4.47 -11.65
CA ILE A 117 29.18 3.68 -10.56
C ILE A 117 29.90 2.33 -10.42
N GLU A 118 30.22 1.67 -11.53
CA GLU A 118 30.94 0.40 -11.54
C GLU A 118 32.38 0.54 -11.04
N GLN A 119 33.10 1.58 -11.48
CA GLN A 119 34.42 1.90 -10.96
C GLN A 119 34.40 2.20 -9.46
N ALA A 120 33.38 2.91 -8.96
CA ALA A 120 33.21 3.19 -7.54
C ALA A 120 32.95 1.89 -6.73
N ARG A 121 32.09 1.00 -7.25
CA ARG A 121 31.82 -0.31 -6.64
C ARG A 121 33.07 -1.19 -6.56
N LEU A 122 33.86 -1.26 -7.64
CA LEU A 122 35.10 -2.04 -7.67
C LEU A 122 36.14 -1.49 -6.67
N LYS A 123 36.23 -0.16 -6.51
CA LYS A 123 37.07 0.46 -5.48
C LYS A 123 36.60 0.10 -4.07
N GLU A 124 35.30 0.14 -3.80
CA GLU A 124 34.75 -0.26 -2.50
C GLU A 124 35.04 -1.74 -2.20
N GLU A 125 34.83 -2.63 -3.16
CA GLU A 125 35.11 -4.06 -3.04
C GLU A 125 36.60 -4.33 -2.78
N MET A 126 37.50 -3.63 -3.49
CA MET A 126 38.93 -3.65 -3.24
C MET A 126 39.24 -3.26 -1.78
N THR A 127 38.69 -2.14 -1.29
CA THR A 127 38.94 -1.69 0.10
C THR A 127 38.44 -2.71 1.14
N TYR A 128 37.31 -3.36 0.87
CA TYR A 128 36.77 -4.42 1.71
C TYR A 128 37.70 -5.66 1.73
N LEU A 129 38.19 -6.09 0.57
CA LEU A 129 39.13 -7.21 0.46
C LEU A 129 40.48 -6.92 1.14
N PHE A 130 40.96 -5.67 1.08
CA PHE A 130 42.13 -5.25 1.87
C PHE A 130 41.85 -5.32 3.37
N LYS A 131 40.66 -4.89 3.80
CA LYS A 131 40.25 -4.92 5.21
C LYS A 131 40.12 -6.33 5.78
N ILE A 132 39.72 -7.30 4.96
CA ILE A 132 39.62 -8.72 5.35
C ILE A 132 40.95 -9.49 5.20
N GLY A 133 42.01 -8.83 4.71
CA GLY A 133 43.36 -9.42 4.56
C GLY A 133 43.56 -10.27 3.30
N ASN A 134 42.63 -10.23 2.34
CA ASN A 134 42.75 -10.94 1.06
C ASN A 134 43.40 -10.05 0.00
N HIS A 135 44.73 -9.93 0.09
CA HIS A 135 45.53 -9.06 -0.77
C HIS A 135 45.61 -9.54 -2.24
N GLU A 136 45.50 -10.84 -2.49
CA GLU A 136 45.54 -11.42 -3.84
C GLU A 136 44.30 -11.03 -4.65
N ALA A 137 43.12 -11.17 -4.04
CA ALA A 137 41.86 -10.78 -4.68
C ALA A 137 41.78 -9.25 -4.89
N ALA A 138 42.31 -8.46 -3.94
CA ALA A 138 42.34 -7.00 -4.07
C ALA A 138 43.29 -6.53 -5.19
N ALA A 139 44.44 -7.20 -5.37
CA ALA A 139 45.36 -6.93 -6.48
C ALA A 139 44.77 -7.30 -7.86
N ALA A 140 43.92 -8.33 -7.92
CA ALA A 140 43.19 -8.67 -9.13
C ALA A 140 42.15 -7.61 -9.52
N ILE A 141 41.47 -6.99 -8.54
CA ILE A 141 40.55 -5.86 -8.79
C ILE A 141 41.34 -4.61 -9.21
N GLN A 142 42.49 -4.34 -8.60
CA GLN A 142 43.36 -3.22 -8.98
C GLN A 142 43.75 -3.30 -10.47
N LYS A 143 44.21 -4.46 -10.94
CA LYS A 143 44.55 -4.68 -12.36
C LYS A 143 43.39 -4.45 -13.33
N LYS A 144 42.14 -4.65 -12.89
CA LYS A 144 40.94 -4.36 -13.70
C LYS A 144 40.57 -2.88 -13.72
N LEU A 145 41.01 -2.13 -12.71
CA LEU A 145 40.76 -0.70 -12.56
C LEU A 145 41.81 0.16 -13.28
N ASP A 146 43.01 -0.39 -13.52
CA ASP A 146 44.10 0.28 -14.24
C ASP A 146 43.78 0.40 -15.75
N PRO A 147 43.81 1.62 -16.32
CA PRO A 147 43.40 1.87 -17.71
C PRO A 147 44.41 1.43 -18.78
N ASP A 148 45.60 0.96 -18.41
CA ASP A 148 46.74 0.70 -19.32
C ASP A 148 46.70 -0.69 -19.99
N VAL A 149 45.60 -1.44 -19.82
CA VAL A 149 45.37 -2.77 -20.44
C VAL A 149 44.37 -2.70 -21.61
N LEU A 150 43.80 -1.53 -21.90
CA LEU A 150 42.83 -1.30 -22.98
C LEU A 150 43.27 -0.21 -23.99
N MET A 151 44.58 -0.06 -24.23
CA MET A 151 45.12 0.52 -25.47
C MET A 151 45.97 -0.50 -26.22
#